data_AF-A0A1H3YGY5-F1
#
_entry.id   AF-A0A1H3YGY5-F1
#
_cell.length_a   1.000
_cell.length_b   1.000
_cell.length_c   1.000
_cell.angle_alpha   90.00
_cell.angle_beta   90.00
_cell.angle_gamma   90.00
#
_symmetry.space_group_name_H-M   'P 1'
#
loop_
_entity.id
_entity.type
_entity.pdbx_description
1 polymer ?
#
loop_
_entity_poly.entity_id
_entity_poly.type
_entity_poly.pdbx_seq_one_letter_code
_entity_poly.pdbx_strand_id
1 'polypeptide(L)'
;MAESTKSISKQIADLSTRLDKLEQRTDRTGKAVTDPKAAESVMNFCSLPEVPERSFPAEVSPNRARLIRWIDKKWVNGTTLRYYFFDSGPYSGANNQKEIVRDGFRVWEDVGIGISFEEVSNINEAEIRIGFQQGDGAWSYVGRDVIDIPGQFERTMNFGWDLTLDPRGVDTPVHEIGHTLGFPHEHQNPFAGIVWDEEAVYTYFGGSPNNWPRQTTYHNVLRKLPSAAVEGSEWDPDSVMHYSFPAGLITSPTEYRGGLTPELGLSDHDIEEVRRFYPPLDDARNPKLEPFQLEFLNLAPAEQKNFVIEPQSTDDYFIQTFGRSDTVMVLFEDVNGDLRFVDGDDDSGTQHNAHIAVRLQQGRRYVLRIRLYLNYASDDTAVMMW
;
A
#
# COMPACT_ATOMS: atom_id res chain seq x y z
N MET A 1 -19.69 -14.92 34.73
CA MET A 1 -18.56 -14.37 35.52
C MET A 1 -17.28 -15.21 35.41
N ALA A 2 -17.34 -16.55 35.47
CA ALA A 2 -16.14 -17.40 35.39
C ALA A 2 -15.40 -17.35 34.02
N GLU A 3 -16.11 -17.19 32.89
CA GLU A 3 -15.49 -17.12 31.56
C GLU A 3 -14.79 -15.77 31.27
N SER A 4 -15.41 -14.67 31.69
CA SER A 4 -14.80 -13.33 31.58
C SER A 4 -13.52 -13.22 32.41
N THR A 5 -13.47 -13.87 33.57
CA THR A 5 -12.25 -13.89 34.41
C THR A 5 -11.12 -14.69 33.75
N LYS A 6 -11.43 -15.82 33.09
CA LYS A 6 -10.45 -16.61 32.32
C LYS A 6 -9.90 -15.86 31.09
N SER A 7 -10.74 -15.06 30.43
CA SER A 7 -10.34 -14.24 29.28
C SER A 7 -9.36 -13.12 29.67
N ILE A 8 -9.64 -12.43 30.78
CA ILE A 8 -8.77 -11.37 31.31
C ILE A 8 -7.43 -11.95 31.79
N SER A 9 -7.43 -13.10 32.47
CA SER A 9 -6.18 -13.75 32.89
C SER A 9 -5.30 -14.16 31.70
N LYS A 10 -5.89 -14.57 30.57
CA LYS A 10 -5.15 -14.89 29.35
C LYS A 10 -4.55 -13.64 28.71
N GLN A 11 -5.29 -12.53 28.68
CA GLN A 11 -4.81 -11.25 28.16
C GLN A 11 -3.66 -10.66 29.02
N ILE A 12 -3.75 -10.78 30.34
CA ILE A 12 -2.67 -10.34 31.25
C ILE A 12 -1.41 -11.18 31.05
N ALA A 13 -1.53 -12.49 30.87
CA ALA A 13 -0.39 -13.36 30.61
C ALA A 13 0.30 -13.05 29.27
N ASP A 14 -0.49 -12.73 28.24
CA ASP A 14 0.02 -12.35 26.92
C ASP A 14 0.75 -10.99 26.96
N LEU A 15 0.18 -10.01 27.68
CA LEU A 15 0.81 -8.70 27.91
C LEU A 15 2.12 -8.82 28.70
N SER A 16 2.17 -9.67 29.73
CA SER A 16 3.40 -9.93 30.49
C SER A 16 4.49 -10.52 29.60
N THR A 17 4.13 -11.46 28.71
CA THR A 17 5.08 -12.08 27.78
C THR A 17 5.60 -11.07 26.75
N ARG A 18 4.76 -10.11 26.32
CA ARG A 18 5.17 -9.01 25.45
C ARG A 18 6.10 -8.03 26.15
N LEU A 19 5.86 -7.72 27.42
CA LEU A 19 6.73 -6.86 28.22
C LEU A 19 8.13 -7.46 28.39
N ASP A 20 8.22 -8.74 28.73
CA ASP A 20 9.51 -9.44 28.89
C ASP A 20 10.32 -9.47 27.58
N LYS A 21 9.65 -9.59 26.43
CA LYS A 21 10.30 -9.52 25.11
C LYS A 21 10.80 -8.11 24.77
N LEU A 22 10.09 -7.07 25.23
CA LEU A 22 10.50 -5.68 25.03
C LEU A 22 11.69 -5.31 25.94
N GLU A 23 11.69 -5.77 27.19
CA GLU A 23 12.81 -5.59 28.13
C GLU A 23 14.08 -6.32 27.63
N GLN A 24 13.95 -7.54 27.09
CA GLN A 24 15.08 -8.24 26.47
C GLN A 24 15.61 -7.55 25.20
N ARG A 25 14.78 -6.79 24.47
CA ARG A 25 15.21 -5.95 23.34
C ARG A 25 15.95 -4.70 23.82
N THR A 26 15.55 -4.11 24.93
CA THR A 26 16.20 -2.91 25.50
C THR A 26 17.54 -3.23 26.17
N ASP A 27 17.71 -4.42 26.75
CA ASP A 27 18.99 -4.84 27.32
C ASP A 27 20.05 -5.19 26.25
N ARG A 28 19.63 -5.52 25.02
CA ARG A 28 20.55 -5.82 23.90
C ARG A 28 21.10 -4.57 23.20
N THR A 29 20.46 -3.41 23.34
CA THR A 29 20.94 -2.15 22.74
C THR A 29 22.00 -1.43 23.58
N GLY A 30 22.28 -1.91 24.81
CA GLY A 30 23.25 -1.32 25.73
C GLY A 30 24.63 -1.98 25.73
N LYS A 31 25.38 -1.94 24.62
CA LYS A 31 26.88 -1.94 24.56
C LYS A 31 27.38 -2.07 23.11
N ALA A 32 27.37 -0.97 22.38
CA ALA A 32 28.18 -0.83 21.16
C ALA A 32 29.55 -0.24 21.54
N VAL A 33 30.61 -1.05 21.38
CA VAL A 33 32.01 -0.58 21.38
C VAL A 33 32.26 0.02 20.00
N THR A 34 32.55 1.32 19.94
CA THR A 34 32.76 2.06 18.70
C THR A 34 34.18 1.85 18.17
N ASP A 35 34.31 1.05 17.12
CA ASP A 35 35.52 1.02 16.28
C ASP A 35 35.25 1.85 15.00
N PRO A 36 35.93 2.99 14.75
CA PRO A 36 35.54 3.97 13.73
C PRO A 36 35.83 3.55 12.27
N LYS A 37 36.15 2.28 12.01
CA LYS A 37 36.57 1.78 10.70
C LYS A 37 35.76 0.59 10.14
N ALA A 38 34.66 0.21 10.79
CA ALA A 38 33.92 -1.02 10.46
C ALA A 38 32.47 -0.82 9.94
N ALA A 39 32.04 0.41 9.60
CA ALA A 39 30.64 0.66 9.22
C ALA A 39 30.52 1.50 7.94
N GLU A 40 31.04 0.99 6.82
CA GLU A 40 30.31 1.18 5.56
C GLU A 40 29.43 -0.06 5.41
N SER A 41 28.29 -0.08 6.11
CA SER A 41 27.30 -1.12 5.84
C SER A 41 26.80 -0.90 4.42
N VAL A 42 27.02 -1.88 3.55
CA VAL A 42 26.50 -1.88 2.18
C VAL A 42 24.97 -1.86 2.27
N MET A 43 24.37 -0.67 2.09
CA MET A 43 22.92 -0.50 2.09
C MET A 43 22.37 -0.94 0.74
N ASN A 44 21.41 -1.86 0.76
CA ASN A 44 20.64 -2.21 -0.43
C ASN A 44 19.45 -1.26 -0.58
N PHE A 45 19.02 -1.04 -1.81
CA PHE A 45 17.94 -0.10 -2.13
C PHE A 45 16.85 -0.81 -2.93
N CYS A 46 15.60 -0.37 -2.73
CA CYS A 46 14.47 -0.82 -3.53
C CYS A 46 14.65 -0.43 -5.00
N SER A 47 14.13 -1.21 -5.93
CA SER A 47 14.14 -0.90 -7.36
C SER A 47 12.76 -1.15 -7.94
N LEU A 48 11.88 -0.15 -7.83
CA LEU A 48 10.51 -0.24 -8.33
C LEU A 48 10.48 -0.63 -9.82
N PRO A 49 9.59 -1.56 -10.22
CA PRO A 49 9.34 -1.84 -11.62
C PRO A 49 8.80 -0.59 -12.34
N GLU A 50 9.25 -0.35 -13.57
CA GLU A 50 8.71 0.75 -14.37
C GLU A 50 7.30 0.39 -14.88
N VAL A 51 6.28 1.01 -14.30
CA VAL A 51 4.90 0.94 -14.81
C VAL A 51 4.58 2.23 -15.57
N PRO A 52 4.09 2.15 -16.82
CA PRO A 52 3.65 3.33 -17.55
C PRO A 52 2.57 4.11 -16.79
N GLU A 53 2.70 5.43 -16.73
CA GLU A 53 1.64 6.27 -16.17
C GLU A 53 0.36 6.14 -17.00
N ARG A 54 -0.80 6.17 -16.31
CA ARG A 54 -2.10 6.26 -16.97
C ARG A 54 -2.14 7.51 -17.88
N SER A 55 -2.43 7.27 -19.16
CA SER A 55 -2.65 8.32 -20.13
C SER A 55 -4.12 8.73 -20.12
N PHE A 56 -4.37 10.01 -20.38
CA PHE A 56 -5.73 10.55 -20.40
C PHE A 56 -6.02 11.23 -21.75
N PRO A 57 -7.27 11.14 -22.24
CA PRO A 57 -7.73 11.92 -23.37
C PRO A 57 -7.59 13.44 -23.14
N ALA A 58 -7.54 14.22 -24.22
CA ALA A 58 -7.30 15.67 -24.18
C ALA A 58 -8.41 16.45 -23.44
N GLU A 59 -9.62 15.89 -23.35
CA GLU A 59 -10.74 16.44 -22.59
C GLU A 59 -10.58 16.33 -21.07
N VAL A 60 -9.68 15.47 -20.58
CA VAL A 60 -9.38 15.36 -19.15
C VAL A 60 -8.48 16.52 -18.75
N SER A 61 -9.05 17.49 -18.03
CA SER A 61 -8.30 18.66 -17.57
C SER A 61 -7.08 18.25 -16.71
N PRO A 62 -5.99 19.05 -16.71
CA PRO A 62 -4.81 18.74 -15.90
C PRO A 62 -5.09 18.55 -14.41
N ASN A 63 -6.01 19.31 -13.81
CA ASN A 63 -6.37 19.16 -12.39
C ASN A 63 -7.12 17.84 -12.11
N ARG A 64 -7.99 17.41 -13.05
CA ARG A 64 -8.67 16.11 -12.97
C ARG A 64 -7.68 14.97 -13.08
N ALA A 65 -6.87 14.96 -14.13
CA ALA A 65 -5.82 13.95 -14.33
C ALA A 65 -4.90 13.83 -13.11
N ARG A 66 -4.61 14.98 -12.49
CA ARG A 66 -3.84 15.06 -11.25
C ARG A 66 -4.47 14.27 -10.10
N LEU A 67 -5.74 14.54 -9.79
CA LEU A 67 -6.43 13.90 -8.66
C LEU A 67 -6.64 12.41 -8.90
N ILE A 68 -6.85 12.02 -10.16
CA ILE A 68 -6.94 10.60 -10.53
C ILE A 68 -5.62 9.90 -10.19
N ARG A 69 -4.48 10.43 -10.64
CA ARG A 69 -3.15 9.83 -10.39
C ARG A 69 -2.73 9.78 -8.92
N TRP A 70 -3.34 10.60 -8.07
CA TRP A 70 -3.06 10.58 -6.64
C TRP A 70 -3.70 9.36 -5.96
N ILE A 71 -4.88 8.97 -6.42
CA ILE A 71 -5.72 7.96 -5.77
C ILE A 71 -5.71 6.63 -6.53
N ASP A 72 -5.41 6.62 -7.84
CA ASP A 72 -5.65 5.46 -8.71
C ASP A 72 -4.85 4.23 -8.33
N LYS A 73 -3.67 4.39 -7.73
CA LYS A 73 -2.90 3.26 -7.20
C LYS A 73 -3.45 2.72 -5.89
N LYS A 74 -4.25 3.49 -5.14
CA LYS A 74 -4.76 3.05 -3.85
C LYS A 74 -5.89 2.02 -4.04
N TRP A 75 -5.83 0.95 -3.25
CA TRP A 75 -6.95 0.02 -3.07
C TRP A 75 -8.21 0.73 -2.57
N VAL A 76 -9.37 0.14 -2.81
CA VAL A 76 -10.60 0.53 -2.09
C VAL A 76 -10.46 0.04 -0.65
N ASN A 77 -10.73 0.90 0.32
CA ASN A 77 -10.54 0.59 1.74
C ASN A 77 -11.40 -0.61 2.15
N GLY A 78 -10.88 -1.43 3.06
CA GLY A 78 -11.51 -2.66 3.51
C GLY A 78 -11.15 -3.91 2.71
N THR A 79 -10.32 -3.79 1.68
CA THR A 79 -9.96 -4.91 0.80
C THR A 79 -9.07 -5.88 1.57
N THR A 80 -9.38 -7.18 1.48
CA THR A 80 -8.46 -8.24 1.91
C THR A 80 -7.49 -8.52 0.79
N LEU A 81 -6.21 -8.22 1.00
CA LEU A 81 -5.14 -8.51 0.05
C LEU A 81 -4.53 -9.87 0.37
N ARG A 82 -4.71 -10.82 -0.54
CA ARG A 82 -4.20 -12.18 -0.38
C ARG A 82 -2.79 -12.24 -0.95
N TYR A 83 -1.89 -12.81 -0.16
CA TYR A 83 -0.49 -12.95 -0.55
C TYR A 83 -0.07 -14.41 -0.54
N TYR A 84 0.79 -14.75 -1.50
CA TYR A 84 1.38 -16.08 -1.64
C TYR A 84 2.90 -15.94 -1.72
N PHE A 85 3.60 -16.76 -0.94
CA PHE A 85 5.03 -16.96 -1.12
C PHE A 85 5.27 -18.10 -2.10
N PHE A 86 6.12 -17.88 -3.10
CA PHE A 86 6.60 -18.99 -3.93
C PHE A 86 7.17 -20.10 -3.05
N ASP A 87 6.65 -21.31 -3.22
CA ASP A 87 7.01 -22.50 -2.43
C ASP A 87 8.06 -23.37 -3.11
N SER A 88 8.31 -23.15 -4.39
CA SER A 88 9.18 -23.94 -5.23
C SER A 88 9.83 -23.09 -6.33
N GLY A 89 10.85 -23.65 -6.98
CA GLY A 89 11.56 -22.98 -8.06
C GLY A 89 12.47 -21.82 -7.59
N PRO A 90 12.93 -20.99 -8.54
CA PRO A 90 13.97 -19.97 -8.29
C PRO A 90 13.52 -18.82 -7.38
N TYR A 91 12.22 -18.68 -7.13
CA TYR A 91 11.64 -17.62 -6.32
C TYR A 91 11.33 -18.06 -4.89
N SER A 92 11.52 -19.34 -4.57
CA SER A 92 11.24 -19.86 -3.23
C SER A 92 12.18 -19.27 -2.18
N GLY A 93 11.61 -18.81 -1.07
CA GLY A 93 12.34 -18.28 0.09
C GLY A 93 12.48 -19.29 1.22
N ALA A 94 13.50 -19.11 2.05
CA ALA A 94 13.64 -19.85 3.31
C ALA A 94 12.59 -19.38 4.34
N ASN A 95 12.13 -20.28 5.22
CA ASN A 95 11.05 -19.99 6.17
C ASN A 95 11.38 -18.81 7.10
N ASN A 96 12.63 -18.69 7.55
CA ASN A 96 13.07 -17.56 8.39
C ASN A 96 12.91 -16.20 7.69
N GLN A 97 13.14 -16.13 6.37
CA GLN A 97 12.93 -14.91 5.59
C GLN A 97 11.43 -14.66 5.36
N LYS A 98 10.64 -15.70 5.08
CA LYS A 98 9.17 -15.60 4.99
C LYS A 98 8.55 -15.06 6.29
N GLU A 99 9.04 -15.50 7.45
CA GLU A 99 8.60 -14.95 8.74
C GLU A 99 8.87 -13.45 8.85
N ILE A 100 10.05 -12.94 8.45
CA ILE A 100 10.33 -11.50 8.49
C ILE A 100 9.34 -10.71 7.60
N VAL A 101 8.95 -11.26 6.44
CA VAL A 101 7.93 -10.63 5.60
C VAL A 101 6.55 -10.65 6.27
N ARG A 102 6.18 -11.75 6.94
CA ARG A 102 4.96 -11.80 7.76
C ARG A 102 4.99 -10.79 8.91
N ASP A 103 6.15 -10.56 9.53
CA ASP A 103 6.33 -9.51 10.53
C ASP A 103 6.03 -8.13 9.93
N GLY A 104 6.47 -7.87 8.69
CA GLY A 104 6.17 -6.63 7.96
C GLY A 104 4.68 -6.42 7.70
N PHE A 105 3.95 -7.47 7.31
CA PHE A 105 2.48 -7.39 7.18
C PHE A 105 1.82 -7.03 8.53
N ARG A 106 2.28 -7.67 9.62
CA ARG A 106 1.75 -7.39 10.97
C ARG A 106 2.02 -5.96 11.44
N VAL A 107 3.13 -5.35 11.04
CA VAL A 107 3.40 -3.93 11.36
C VAL A 107 2.30 -3.04 10.79
N TRP A 108 1.89 -3.24 9.52
CA TRP A 108 0.80 -2.49 8.91
C TRP A 108 -0.57 -2.84 9.51
N GLU A 109 -0.83 -4.11 9.85
CA GLU A 109 -2.07 -4.52 10.52
C GLU A 109 -2.22 -3.90 11.93
N ASP A 110 -1.13 -3.82 12.69
CA ASP A 110 -1.09 -3.25 14.04
C ASP A 110 -1.40 -1.73 14.04
N VAL A 111 -1.29 -1.05 12.90
CA VAL A 111 -1.76 0.34 12.72
C VAL A 111 -3.30 0.42 12.84
N GLY A 112 -4.02 -0.68 12.63
CA GLY A 112 -5.48 -0.70 12.67
C GLY A 112 -6.13 0.00 11.47
N ILE A 113 -5.55 -0.20 10.28
CA ILE A 113 -6.10 0.27 9.01
C ILE A 113 -7.27 -0.60 8.55
N GLY A 114 -8.04 -0.12 7.57
CA GLY A 114 -9.15 -0.90 7.02
C GLY A 114 -8.71 -2.01 6.05
N ILE A 115 -7.49 -1.99 5.51
CA ILE A 115 -6.97 -3.09 4.69
C ILE A 115 -6.54 -4.26 5.59
N SER A 116 -6.79 -5.49 5.14
CA SER A 116 -6.34 -6.72 5.80
C SER A 116 -5.48 -7.55 4.86
N PHE A 117 -4.64 -8.42 5.42
CA PHE A 117 -3.79 -9.31 4.65
C PHE A 117 -4.09 -10.77 4.99
N GLU A 118 -4.05 -11.64 3.98
CA GLU A 118 -4.28 -13.07 4.17
C GLU A 118 -3.23 -13.88 3.41
N GLU A 119 -2.48 -14.72 4.12
CA GLU A 119 -1.61 -15.68 3.45
C GLU A 119 -2.43 -16.83 2.88
N VAL A 120 -2.29 -17.08 1.58
CA VAL A 120 -2.90 -18.24 0.91
C VAL A 120 -1.86 -19.25 0.50
N SER A 121 -2.25 -20.53 0.45
CA SER A 121 -1.41 -21.62 -0.04
C SER A 121 -1.55 -21.88 -1.54
N ASN A 122 -2.56 -21.30 -2.17
CA ASN A 122 -2.85 -21.44 -3.60
C ASN A 122 -2.51 -20.12 -4.30
N ILE A 123 -1.52 -20.14 -5.19
CA ILE A 123 -1.12 -18.94 -5.94
C ILE A 123 -2.29 -18.32 -6.72
N ASN A 124 -3.27 -19.13 -7.16
CA ASN A 124 -4.42 -18.66 -7.92
C ASN A 124 -5.43 -17.85 -7.09
N GLU A 125 -5.24 -17.77 -5.77
CA GLU A 125 -6.04 -16.94 -4.87
C GLU A 125 -5.33 -15.64 -4.47
N ALA A 126 -4.09 -15.43 -4.90
CA ALA A 126 -3.25 -14.33 -4.44
C ALA A 126 -3.20 -13.18 -5.43
N GLU A 127 -3.50 -11.97 -4.95
CA GLU A 127 -3.15 -10.73 -5.64
C GLU A 127 -1.63 -10.48 -5.53
N ILE A 128 -1.06 -10.70 -4.34
CA ILE A 128 0.36 -10.45 -4.06
C ILE A 128 1.17 -11.75 -4.17
N ARG A 129 2.22 -11.77 -4.98
CA ARG A 129 3.03 -12.96 -5.28
C ARG A 129 4.50 -12.67 -4.97
N ILE A 130 4.98 -13.19 -3.84
CA ILE A 130 6.23 -12.77 -3.21
C ILE A 130 7.34 -13.79 -3.48
N GLY A 131 8.39 -13.35 -4.17
CA GLY A 131 9.59 -14.14 -4.44
C GLY A 131 10.82 -13.69 -3.65
N PHE A 132 11.86 -14.52 -3.67
CA PHE A 132 13.14 -14.30 -2.97
C PHE A 132 14.36 -14.45 -3.90
N GLN A 133 14.26 -13.99 -5.14
CA GLN A 133 15.32 -14.14 -6.13
C GLN A 133 16.53 -13.28 -5.76
N GLN A 134 17.60 -13.95 -5.33
CA GLN A 134 18.83 -13.29 -4.93
C GLN A 134 19.48 -12.51 -6.08
N GLY A 135 19.97 -11.31 -5.77
CA GLY A 135 20.56 -10.38 -6.74
C GLY A 135 19.56 -9.58 -7.58
N ASP A 136 18.25 -9.80 -7.41
CA ASP A 136 17.20 -9.10 -8.17
C ASP A 136 16.57 -7.93 -7.40
N GLY A 137 17.29 -7.39 -6.41
CA GLY A 137 16.84 -6.28 -5.56
C GLY A 137 15.63 -6.60 -4.69
N ALA A 138 15.23 -5.65 -3.84
CA ALA A 138 13.91 -5.65 -3.23
C ALA A 138 13.02 -4.69 -4.01
N TRP A 139 11.76 -5.07 -4.21
CA TRP A 139 10.79 -4.26 -4.93
C TRP A 139 9.38 -4.80 -4.76
N SER A 140 8.40 -3.93 -4.98
CA SER A 140 6.99 -4.29 -5.17
C SER A 140 6.36 -3.38 -6.23
N TYR A 141 5.33 -3.87 -6.92
CA TYR A 141 4.47 -2.96 -7.69
C TYR A 141 3.67 -2.05 -6.75
N VAL A 142 3.35 -0.84 -7.23
CA VAL A 142 2.72 0.18 -6.40
C VAL A 142 1.20 0.02 -6.43
N GLY A 143 0.62 -0.40 -5.31
CA GLY A 143 -0.83 -0.40 -5.13
C GLY A 143 -1.54 -1.37 -6.07
N ARG A 144 -2.60 -0.90 -6.73
CA ARG A 144 -3.38 -1.68 -7.71
C ARG A 144 -2.59 -2.14 -8.92
N ASP A 145 -1.39 -1.62 -9.18
CA ASP A 145 -0.53 -2.16 -10.26
C ASP A 145 -0.22 -3.65 -10.06
N VAL A 146 -0.30 -4.13 -8.81
CA VAL A 146 -0.17 -5.55 -8.45
C VAL A 146 -1.16 -6.45 -9.20
N ILE A 147 -2.41 -6.03 -9.38
CA ILE A 147 -3.46 -6.83 -10.05
C ILE A 147 -3.46 -6.69 -11.57
N ASP A 148 -2.75 -5.69 -12.10
CA ASP A 148 -2.58 -5.50 -13.54
C ASP A 148 -1.49 -6.39 -14.14
N ILE A 149 -0.72 -7.11 -13.30
CA ILE A 149 0.31 -8.04 -13.74
C ILE A 149 -0.32 -9.36 -14.21
N PRO A 150 -0.31 -9.64 -15.54
CA PRO A 150 -1.13 -10.71 -16.12
C PRO A 150 -0.62 -12.12 -15.82
N GLY A 151 0.68 -12.28 -15.57
CA GLY A 151 1.27 -13.59 -15.31
C GLY A 151 1.00 -14.07 -13.90
N GLN A 152 0.23 -15.16 -13.77
CA GLN A 152 -0.04 -15.82 -12.49
C GLN A 152 1.23 -16.29 -11.76
N PHE A 153 2.31 -16.57 -12.51
CA PHE A 153 3.60 -16.99 -11.96
C PHE A 153 4.66 -15.89 -11.99
N GLU A 154 4.28 -14.66 -12.36
CA GLU A 154 5.13 -13.50 -12.25
C GLU A 154 5.07 -12.97 -10.80
N ARG A 155 6.23 -12.62 -10.25
CA ARG A 155 6.30 -11.99 -8.93
C ARG A 155 5.68 -10.59 -9.00
N THR A 156 4.95 -10.20 -7.97
CA THR A 156 4.52 -8.80 -7.78
C THR A 156 5.29 -8.11 -6.65
N MET A 157 6.11 -8.88 -5.94
CA MET A 157 7.06 -8.40 -4.95
C MET A 157 8.27 -9.36 -4.92
N ASN A 158 9.46 -8.82 -4.65
CA ASN A 158 10.68 -9.61 -4.47
C ASN A 158 11.52 -9.10 -3.31
N PHE A 159 12.24 -10.03 -2.67
CA PHE A 159 13.34 -9.74 -1.75
C PHE A 159 14.64 -10.38 -2.25
N GLY A 160 15.59 -9.55 -2.68
CA GLY A 160 16.76 -9.98 -3.43
C GLY A 160 18.04 -10.22 -2.64
N TRP A 161 17.97 -10.19 -1.31
CA TRP A 161 19.07 -10.51 -0.41
C TRP A 161 18.55 -11.29 0.81
N ASP A 162 19.46 -11.79 1.64
CA ASP A 162 19.09 -12.47 2.89
C ASP A 162 18.58 -11.44 3.91
N LEU A 163 17.25 -11.41 4.10
CA LEU A 163 16.59 -10.52 5.06
C LEU A 163 17.06 -10.74 6.51
N THR A 164 17.62 -11.91 6.85
CA THR A 164 18.13 -12.17 8.21
C THR A 164 19.44 -11.45 8.51
N LEU A 165 20.12 -10.96 7.46
CA LEU A 165 21.36 -10.21 7.55
C LEU A 165 21.15 -8.71 7.26
N ASP A 166 19.92 -8.31 6.94
CA ASP A 166 19.59 -6.92 6.63
C ASP A 166 19.65 -6.05 7.89
N PRO A 167 20.48 -5.00 7.95
CA PRO A 167 20.52 -4.10 9.09
C PRO A 167 19.19 -3.36 9.34
N ARG A 168 18.33 -3.22 8.33
CA ARG A 168 16.97 -2.66 8.46
C ARG A 168 15.98 -3.68 9.01
N GLY A 169 16.31 -4.97 8.99
CA GLY A 169 15.46 -6.04 9.50
C GLY A 169 14.07 -6.06 8.86
N VAL A 170 13.04 -5.87 9.69
CA VAL A 170 11.63 -5.90 9.26
C VAL A 170 11.24 -4.71 8.38
N ASP A 171 11.98 -3.60 8.45
CA ASP A 171 11.63 -2.37 7.73
C ASP A 171 11.76 -2.53 6.21
N THR A 172 12.63 -3.41 5.73
CA THR A 172 12.70 -3.72 4.30
C THR A 172 11.36 -4.31 3.82
N PRO A 173 10.80 -5.38 4.43
CA PRO A 173 9.43 -5.78 4.14
C PRO A 173 8.35 -4.72 4.38
N VAL A 174 8.44 -3.93 5.46
CA VAL A 174 7.46 -2.85 5.70
C VAL A 174 7.44 -1.86 4.54
N HIS A 175 8.60 -1.48 4.01
CA HIS A 175 8.75 -0.62 2.84
C HIS A 175 8.11 -1.22 1.58
N GLU A 176 8.43 -2.48 1.25
CA GLU A 176 7.87 -3.14 0.07
C GLU A 176 6.35 -3.34 0.19
N ILE A 177 5.84 -3.59 1.40
CA ILE A 177 4.40 -3.69 1.65
C ILE A 177 3.76 -2.29 1.58
N GLY A 178 4.46 -1.22 1.96
CA GLY A 178 4.04 0.17 1.75
C GLY A 178 3.83 0.48 0.27
N HIS A 179 4.73 0.01 -0.60
CA HIS A 179 4.50 0.06 -2.05
C HIS A 179 3.26 -0.72 -2.46
N THR A 180 3.06 -1.95 -1.98
CA THR A 180 1.83 -2.72 -2.23
C THR A 180 0.57 -1.97 -1.76
N LEU A 181 0.63 -1.18 -0.70
CA LEU A 181 -0.47 -0.31 -0.24
C LEU A 181 -0.65 0.96 -1.10
N GLY A 182 0.24 1.19 -2.06
CA GLY A 182 0.17 2.26 -3.05
C GLY A 182 0.98 3.50 -2.68
N PHE A 183 1.92 3.41 -1.75
CA PHE A 183 2.80 4.53 -1.39
C PHE A 183 4.08 4.50 -2.24
N PRO A 184 4.42 5.59 -2.96
CA PRO A 184 5.69 5.70 -3.67
C PRO A 184 6.82 6.08 -2.71
N HIS A 185 8.04 6.27 -3.23
CA HIS A 185 9.16 6.73 -2.40
C HIS A 185 9.01 8.19 -1.94
N GLU A 186 9.34 8.44 -0.68
CA GLU A 186 9.17 9.75 -0.04
C GLU A 186 10.18 10.80 -0.55
N HIS A 187 11.42 10.41 -0.92
CA HIS A 187 12.39 11.34 -1.51
C HIS A 187 11.99 11.86 -2.90
N GLN A 188 11.04 11.19 -3.55
CA GLN A 188 10.47 11.62 -4.83
C GLN A 188 9.32 12.62 -4.64
N ASN A 189 8.89 12.87 -3.40
CA ASN A 189 7.94 13.92 -3.05
C ASN A 189 8.46 15.28 -3.60
N PRO A 190 7.67 15.99 -4.43
CA PRO A 190 8.07 17.27 -4.99
C PRO A 190 8.19 18.38 -3.93
N PHE A 191 7.58 18.19 -2.75
CA PHE A 191 7.67 19.11 -1.62
C PHE A 191 8.86 18.83 -0.69
N ALA A 192 9.67 17.80 -0.97
CA ALA A 192 10.85 17.46 -0.16
C ALA A 192 11.94 18.53 -0.13
N GLY A 193 11.94 19.47 -1.09
CA GLY A 193 12.99 20.50 -1.18
C GLY A 193 14.39 19.95 -1.49
N ILE A 194 14.53 18.63 -1.66
CA ILE A 194 15.80 17.96 -1.98
C ILE A 194 16.29 18.41 -3.35
N VAL A 195 17.49 19.00 -3.37
CA VAL A 195 18.26 19.28 -4.58
C VAL A 195 19.45 18.32 -4.61
N TRP A 196 19.48 17.46 -5.62
CA TRP A 196 20.51 16.45 -5.80
C TRP A 196 21.78 17.00 -6.44
N ASP A 197 22.94 16.46 -6.06
CA ASP A 197 24.10 16.40 -6.96
C ASP A 197 23.89 15.18 -7.88
N GLU A 198 23.25 15.40 -9.03
CA GLU A 198 22.82 14.30 -9.90
C GLU A 198 23.97 13.40 -10.36
N GLU A 199 25.15 13.97 -10.63
CA GLU A 199 26.32 13.19 -11.06
C GLU A 199 26.89 12.36 -9.93
N ALA A 200 26.90 12.88 -8.69
CA ALA A 200 27.25 12.09 -7.52
C ALA A 200 26.24 10.95 -7.28
N VAL A 201 24.93 11.21 -7.45
CA VAL A 201 23.87 10.21 -7.35
C VAL A 201 24.07 9.11 -8.40
N TYR A 202 24.26 9.45 -9.67
CA TYR A 202 24.53 8.45 -10.72
C TYR A 202 25.80 7.64 -10.44
N THR A 203 26.86 8.28 -9.94
CA THR A 203 28.11 7.60 -9.61
C THR A 203 27.94 6.62 -8.46
N TYR A 204 27.21 7.03 -7.41
CA TYR A 204 26.96 6.21 -6.23
C TYR A 204 26.12 4.98 -6.56
N PHE A 205 24.94 5.16 -7.17
CA PHE A 205 24.03 4.04 -7.51
C PHE A 205 24.53 3.19 -8.69
N GLY A 206 25.42 3.72 -9.53
CA GLY A 206 26.12 2.95 -10.56
C GLY A 206 27.21 2.02 -10.02
N GLY A 207 27.63 2.20 -8.76
CA GLY A 207 28.58 1.34 -8.06
C GLY A 207 27.93 0.10 -7.43
N SER A 208 28.76 -0.79 -6.88
CA SER A 208 28.30 -1.91 -6.04
C SER A 208 27.62 -1.37 -4.77
N PRO A 209 26.53 -1.99 -4.29
CA PRO A 209 25.93 -3.26 -4.73
C PRO A 209 24.92 -3.12 -5.88
N ASN A 210 24.39 -1.93 -6.11
CA ASN A 210 23.26 -1.69 -7.02
C ASN A 210 23.62 -1.89 -8.49
N ASN A 211 24.76 -1.37 -8.93
CA ASN A 211 25.23 -1.39 -10.32
C ASN A 211 24.15 -0.88 -11.31
N TRP A 212 23.38 0.13 -10.91
CA TRP A 212 22.25 0.60 -11.68
C TRP A 212 22.68 1.42 -12.89
N PRO A 213 22.09 1.18 -14.07
CA PRO A 213 22.14 2.14 -15.16
C PRO A 213 21.58 3.50 -14.73
N ARG A 214 22.00 4.57 -15.42
CA ARG A 214 21.49 5.92 -15.18
C ARG A 214 19.96 5.98 -15.23
N GLN A 215 19.33 5.29 -16.17
CA GLN A 215 17.87 5.30 -16.29
C GLN A 215 17.17 4.76 -15.04
N THR A 216 17.64 3.64 -14.50
CA THR A 216 17.12 3.04 -13.26
C THR A 216 17.31 3.98 -12.06
N THR A 217 18.50 4.62 -11.97
CA THR A 217 18.77 5.62 -10.93
C THR A 217 17.87 6.84 -11.07
N TYR A 218 17.65 7.31 -12.29
CA TYR A 218 16.73 8.41 -12.53
C TYR A 218 15.31 8.04 -12.09
N HIS A 219 14.81 6.87 -12.49
CA HIS A 219 13.47 6.41 -12.16
C HIS A 219 13.23 6.28 -10.65
N ASN A 220 14.19 5.67 -9.93
CA ASN A 220 14.04 5.33 -8.52
C ASN A 220 14.47 6.45 -7.56
N VAL A 221 15.36 7.36 -7.98
CA VAL A 221 15.97 8.36 -7.09
C VAL A 221 15.66 9.80 -7.53
N LEU A 222 16.03 10.16 -8.76
CA LEU A 222 16.06 11.56 -9.17
C LEU A 222 14.71 12.08 -9.66
N ARG A 223 13.90 11.24 -10.30
CA ARG A 223 12.58 11.60 -10.81
C ARG A 223 11.72 12.03 -9.63
N LYS A 224 11.13 13.23 -9.74
CA LYS A 224 10.09 13.67 -8.81
C LYS A 224 8.75 13.11 -9.25
N LEU A 225 7.94 12.71 -8.28
CA LEU A 225 6.54 12.42 -8.52
C LEU A 225 5.88 13.69 -9.04
N PRO A 226 4.90 13.59 -9.95
CA PRO A 226 4.06 14.72 -10.28
C PRO A 226 3.53 15.34 -8.98
N SER A 227 3.57 16.67 -8.82
CA SER A 227 2.92 17.37 -7.68
C SER A 227 1.45 17.00 -7.51
N ALA A 228 0.88 16.47 -8.58
CA ALA A 228 -0.40 15.85 -8.61
C ALA A 228 -0.58 14.60 -7.75
N ALA A 229 0.44 13.74 -7.65
CA ALA A 229 0.40 12.43 -7.03
C ALA A 229 0.70 12.44 -5.53
N VAL A 230 0.94 13.63 -4.95
CA VAL A 230 1.30 13.83 -3.54
C VAL A 230 0.53 15.06 -3.06
N GLU A 231 -0.67 14.88 -2.51
CA GLU A 231 -1.50 16.02 -2.08
C GLU A 231 -1.00 16.60 -0.75
N GLY A 232 -0.10 17.58 -0.83
CA GLY A 232 0.21 18.45 0.29
C GLY A 232 0.73 17.75 1.56
N SER A 233 1.16 16.49 1.46
CA SER A 233 1.91 15.87 2.54
C SER A 233 3.19 16.66 2.74
N GLU A 234 3.40 17.08 3.99
CA GLU A 234 4.70 17.59 4.40
C GLU A 234 5.69 16.45 4.22
N TRP A 235 6.79 16.73 3.53
CA TRP A 235 7.82 15.73 3.33
C TRP A 235 8.35 15.22 4.67
N ASP A 236 8.40 13.90 4.81
CA ASP A 236 8.86 13.22 6.02
C ASP A 236 10.24 12.57 5.79
N PRO A 237 11.32 13.11 6.38
CA PRO A 237 12.65 12.53 6.27
C PRO A 237 12.79 11.18 7.00
N ASP A 238 11.89 10.86 7.94
CA ASP A 238 11.91 9.64 8.75
C ASP A 238 10.90 8.58 8.27
N SER A 239 10.19 8.85 7.16
CA SER A 239 9.25 7.88 6.58
C SER A 239 9.96 6.57 6.24
N VAL A 240 9.29 5.44 6.51
CA VAL A 240 9.76 4.13 6.08
C VAL A 240 9.93 4.05 4.55
N MET A 241 9.18 4.87 3.80
CA MET A 241 9.22 4.98 2.34
C MET A 241 10.40 5.81 1.83
N HIS A 242 11.22 6.36 2.73
CA HIS A 242 12.41 7.15 2.39
C HIS A 242 13.66 6.26 2.31
N TYR A 243 14.56 6.59 1.38
CA TYR A 243 15.88 5.97 1.29
C TYR A 243 16.88 6.61 2.25
N SER A 244 17.85 5.82 2.71
CA SER A 244 19.03 6.39 3.37
C SER A 244 20.03 6.86 2.32
N PHE A 245 20.37 8.15 2.31
CA PHE A 245 21.36 8.73 1.40
C PHE A 245 22.64 9.11 2.17
N PRO A 246 23.82 8.63 1.75
CA PRO A 246 25.08 9.06 2.37
C PRO A 246 25.39 10.53 2.09
N ALA A 247 26.38 11.05 2.80
CA ALA A 247 26.92 12.40 2.58
C ALA A 247 27.33 12.62 1.12
N GLY A 248 27.13 13.85 0.63
CA GLY A 248 27.59 14.27 -0.69
C GLY A 248 26.62 14.03 -1.85
N LEU A 249 25.47 13.38 -1.63
CA LEU A 249 24.44 13.23 -2.67
C LEU A 249 23.43 14.40 -2.69
N ILE A 250 23.16 15.00 -1.54
CA ILE A 250 22.18 16.07 -1.36
C ILE A 250 22.91 17.40 -1.22
N THR A 251 22.55 18.39 -2.04
CA THR A 251 23.13 19.75 -2.00
C THR A 251 22.26 20.75 -1.23
N SER A 252 20.96 20.48 -1.12
CA SER A 252 19.99 21.26 -0.35
C SER A 252 18.83 20.35 0.10
N PRO A 253 18.25 20.57 1.29
CA PRO A 253 18.64 21.57 2.29
C PRO A 253 19.99 21.26 2.96
N THR A 254 20.60 22.29 3.57
CA THR A 254 22.00 22.21 4.04
C THR A 254 22.19 21.18 5.15
N GLU A 255 21.16 20.96 5.97
CA GLU A 255 21.15 19.96 7.04
C GLU A 255 21.41 18.53 6.54
N TYR A 256 20.94 18.15 5.34
CA TYR A 256 21.11 16.80 4.78
C TYR A 256 22.34 16.63 3.89
N ARG A 257 23.21 17.64 3.79
CA ARG A 257 24.49 17.50 3.07
C ARG A 257 25.40 16.43 3.69
N GLY A 258 25.28 16.23 5.00
CA GLY A 258 25.99 15.20 5.75
C GLY A 258 25.42 13.79 5.59
N GLY A 259 24.37 13.64 4.78
CA GLY A 259 23.60 12.41 4.65
C GLY A 259 22.23 12.55 5.32
N LEU A 260 21.35 11.62 4.99
CA LEU A 260 19.99 11.50 5.50
C LEU A 260 19.71 10.02 5.70
N THR A 261 19.48 9.62 6.94
CA THR A 261 19.14 8.24 7.30
C THR A 261 17.87 8.27 8.13
N PRO A 262 16.75 7.80 7.57
CA PRO A 262 15.48 7.70 8.29
C PRO A 262 15.64 6.86 9.57
N GLU A 263 14.91 7.21 10.63
CA GLU A 263 14.73 6.31 11.77
C GLU A 263 14.05 4.99 11.34
N LEU A 264 14.29 3.91 12.11
CA LEU A 264 13.65 2.62 11.84
C LEU A 264 12.23 2.58 12.40
N GLY A 265 11.32 1.93 11.68
CA GLY A 265 9.90 1.84 11.98
C GLY A 265 9.03 2.73 11.09
N LEU A 266 7.72 2.72 11.35
CA LEU A 266 6.79 3.67 10.76
C LEU A 266 6.88 5.00 11.50
N SER A 267 6.97 6.11 10.76
CA SER A 267 6.84 7.44 11.33
C SER A 267 5.38 7.75 11.71
N ASP A 268 5.17 8.81 12.49
CA ASP A 268 3.81 9.31 12.75
C ASP A 268 3.11 9.72 11.44
N HIS A 269 3.86 10.26 10.47
CA HIS A 269 3.33 10.66 9.18
C HIS A 269 2.92 9.45 8.32
N ASP A 270 3.72 8.37 8.31
CA ASP A 270 3.35 7.12 7.64
C ASP A 270 2.01 6.58 8.19
N ILE A 271 1.83 6.62 9.51
CA ILE A 271 0.61 6.16 10.20
C ILE A 271 -0.59 7.04 9.86
N GLU A 272 -0.42 8.36 9.83
CA GLU A 272 -1.48 9.31 9.48
C GLU A 272 -1.90 9.15 8.02
N GLU A 273 -0.95 9.07 7.10
CA GLU A 273 -1.20 8.98 5.67
C GLU A 273 -1.86 7.65 5.29
N VAL A 274 -1.39 6.52 5.85
CA VAL A 274 -2.05 5.23 5.62
C VAL A 274 -3.47 5.21 6.17
N ARG A 275 -3.73 5.80 7.34
CA ARG A 275 -5.08 5.89 7.93
C ARG A 275 -5.98 6.87 7.19
N ARG A 276 -5.43 7.87 6.52
CA ARG A 276 -6.19 8.78 5.65
C ARG A 276 -6.82 8.03 4.48
N PHE A 277 -6.05 7.15 3.84
CA PHE A 277 -6.56 6.33 2.73
C PHE A 277 -7.29 5.07 3.18
N TYR A 278 -6.88 4.50 4.31
CA TYR A 278 -7.38 3.22 4.81
C TYR A 278 -7.84 3.34 6.26
N PRO A 279 -8.83 4.20 6.57
CA PRO A 279 -9.32 4.31 7.94
C PRO A 279 -9.91 2.98 8.42
N PRO A 280 -9.85 2.68 9.73
CA PRO A 280 -10.52 1.50 10.27
C PRO A 280 -12.00 1.47 9.87
N LEU A 281 -12.49 0.29 9.48
CA LEU A 281 -13.87 0.09 9.03
C LEU A 281 -14.68 -0.73 10.04
N ASP A 282 -15.97 -0.40 10.12
CA ASP A 282 -16.97 -1.20 10.81
C ASP A 282 -18.10 -1.51 9.83
N ASP A 283 -17.94 -2.63 9.11
CA ASP A 283 -18.89 -3.05 8.07
C ASP A 283 -20.30 -3.35 8.61
N ALA A 284 -20.45 -3.52 9.94
CA ALA A 284 -21.76 -3.69 10.57
C ALA A 284 -22.59 -2.40 10.59
N ARG A 285 -21.95 -1.24 10.38
CA ARG A 285 -22.62 0.08 10.35
C ARG A 285 -22.95 0.56 8.94
N ASN A 286 -22.53 -0.17 7.91
CA ASN A 286 -22.78 0.21 6.53
C ASN A 286 -24.31 0.26 6.27
N PRO A 287 -24.83 1.35 5.69
CA PRO A 287 -26.23 1.43 5.30
C PRO A 287 -26.58 0.40 4.23
N LYS A 288 -27.85 0.02 4.13
CA LYS A 288 -28.33 -0.83 3.03
C LYS A 288 -28.49 0.00 1.76
N LEU A 289 -28.09 -0.55 0.61
CA LEU A 289 -28.46 -0.01 -0.69
C LEU A 289 -29.71 -0.74 -1.18
N GLU A 290 -30.87 -0.10 -1.03
CA GLU A 290 -32.15 -0.68 -1.43
C GLU A 290 -32.41 -0.50 -2.94
N PRO A 291 -32.98 -1.50 -3.63
CA PRO A 291 -33.35 -1.37 -5.03
C PRO A 291 -34.26 -0.17 -5.31
N PHE A 292 -34.02 0.50 -6.44
CA PHE A 292 -34.74 1.69 -6.91
C PHE A 292 -34.73 2.89 -5.95
N GLN A 293 -33.77 2.95 -5.03
CA GLN A 293 -33.54 4.10 -4.15
C GLN A 293 -32.22 4.78 -4.50
N LEU A 294 -32.27 6.10 -4.66
CA LEU A 294 -31.10 6.92 -4.95
C LEU A 294 -30.41 7.32 -3.65
N GLU A 295 -29.16 6.91 -3.48
CA GLU A 295 -28.33 7.20 -2.32
C GLU A 295 -27.26 8.23 -2.66
N PHE A 296 -27.35 9.42 -2.06
CA PHE A 296 -26.33 10.46 -2.22
C PHE A 296 -25.04 10.07 -1.50
N LEU A 297 -23.89 10.26 -2.16
CA LEU A 297 -22.59 9.87 -1.61
C LEU A 297 -22.06 10.90 -0.62
N ASN A 298 -22.13 12.19 -0.95
CA ASN A 298 -21.62 13.31 -0.14
C ASN A 298 -20.15 13.09 0.31
N LEU A 299 -19.28 12.75 -0.64
CA LEU A 299 -17.87 12.45 -0.40
C LEU A 299 -16.97 13.61 -0.83
N ALA A 300 -15.90 13.84 -0.07
CA ALA A 300 -14.72 14.58 -0.51
C ALA A 300 -13.76 13.65 -1.30
N PRO A 301 -12.80 14.20 -2.06
CA PRO A 301 -11.77 13.40 -2.72
C PRO A 301 -11.06 12.43 -1.77
N ALA A 302 -10.76 11.22 -2.25
CA ALA A 302 -10.22 10.06 -1.53
C ALA A 302 -11.15 9.43 -0.48
N GLU A 303 -12.25 10.09 -0.09
CA GLU A 303 -13.23 9.49 0.81
C GLU A 303 -14.00 8.36 0.12
N GLN A 304 -14.59 7.52 0.96
CA GLN A 304 -15.28 6.32 0.54
C GLN A 304 -16.59 6.16 1.30
N LYS A 305 -17.62 5.68 0.59
CA LYS A 305 -18.88 5.23 1.18
C LYS A 305 -19.10 3.77 0.84
N ASN A 306 -19.56 3.01 1.84
CA ASN A 306 -19.84 1.59 1.73
C ASN A 306 -21.33 1.35 1.90
N PHE A 307 -21.84 0.30 1.25
CA PHE A 307 -23.21 -0.15 1.39
C PHE A 307 -23.27 -1.66 1.53
N VAL A 308 -24.24 -2.16 2.29
CA VAL A 308 -24.62 -3.58 2.32
C VAL A 308 -25.71 -3.81 1.29
N ILE A 309 -25.59 -4.89 0.53
CA ILE A 309 -26.61 -5.36 -0.39
C ILE A 309 -27.03 -6.78 0.03
N GLU A 310 -28.33 -6.96 0.26
CA GLU A 310 -28.96 -8.25 0.56
C GLU A 310 -30.12 -8.45 -0.43
N PRO A 311 -29.87 -9.15 -1.56
CA PRO A 311 -30.85 -9.27 -2.63
C PRO A 311 -32.13 -9.97 -2.16
N GLN A 312 -33.28 -9.40 -2.51
CA GLN A 312 -34.58 -9.99 -2.19
C GLN A 312 -34.93 -11.19 -3.09
N SER A 313 -34.34 -11.25 -4.27
CA SER A 313 -34.44 -12.37 -5.23
C SER A 313 -33.11 -12.61 -5.93
N THR A 314 -32.86 -13.85 -6.36
CA THR A 314 -31.72 -14.18 -7.23
C THR A 314 -32.03 -13.67 -8.63
N ASP A 315 -31.42 -12.56 -9.02
CA ASP A 315 -31.66 -11.91 -10.30
C ASP A 315 -30.45 -11.12 -10.79
N ASP A 316 -30.56 -10.58 -12.01
CA ASP A 316 -29.59 -9.64 -12.55
C ASP A 316 -29.89 -8.23 -11.99
N TYR A 317 -28.91 -7.63 -11.34
CA TYR A 317 -28.97 -6.28 -10.79
C TYR A 317 -27.97 -5.38 -11.49
N PHE A 318 -28.34 -4.12 -11.62
CA PHE A 318 -27.47 -3.07 -12.12
C PHE A 318 -27.19 -2.08 -11.00
N ILE A 319 -25.92 -1.77 -10.78
CA ILE A 319 -25.48 -0.78 -9.80
C ILE A 319 -24.74 0.31 -10.56
N GLN A 320 -25.15 1.56 -10.40
CA GLN A 320 -24.54 2.66 -11.14
C GLN A 320 -24.39 3.91 -10.28
N THR A 321 -23.27 4.61 -10.46
CA THR A 321 -23.13 5.97 -9.97
C THR A 321 -23.79 6.97 -10.93
N PHE A 322 -24.18 8.11 -10.39
CA PHE A 322 -24.81 9.22 -11.11
C PHE A 322 -24.16 10.53 -10.67
N GLY A 323 -24.15 11.50 -11.58
CA GLY A 323 -23.56 12.81 -11.35
C GLY A 323 -22.36 13.06 -12.24
N ARG A 324 -21.66 14.16 -11.98
CA ARG A 324 -20.37 14.48 -12.61
C ARG A 324 -19.28 14.24 -11.59
N SER A 325 -18.73 13.04 -11.60
CA SER A 325 -17.68 12.59 -10.67
C SER A 325 -16.79 11.55 -11.33
N ASP A 326 -15.62 11.35 -10.74
CA ASP A 326 -14.74 10.20 -10.99
C ASP A 326 -14.80 9.29 -9.75
N THR A 327 -15.21 8.04 -9.94
CA THR A 327 -15.38 7.02 -8.89
C THR A 327 -14.76 5.69 -9.27
N VAL A 328 -14.26 4.96 -8.27
CA VAL A 328 -14.04 3.52 -8.38
C VAL A 328 -15.07 2.83 -7.49
N MET A 329 -15.79 1.91 -8.08
CA MET A 329 -16.82 1.11 -7.44
C MET A 329 -16.39 -0.35 -7.46
N VAL A 330 -16.39 -1.00 -6.30
CA VAL A 330 -16.01 -2.41 -6.16
C VAL A 330 -17.06 -3.13 -5.34
N LEU A 331 -17.50 -4.28 -5.84
CA LEU A 331 -18.46 -5.16 -5.21
C LEU A 331 -17.76 -6.41 -4.67
N PHE A 332 -18.02 -6.71 -3.41
CA PHE A 332 -17.56 -7.93 -2.76
C PHE A 332 -18.74 -8.79 -2.33
N GLU A 333 -18.63 -10.12 -2.44
CA GLU A 333 -19.49 -11.07 -1.74
C GLU A 333 -18.89 -11.35 -0.36
N ASP A 334 -19.73 -11.34 0.67
CA ASP A 334 -19.35 -11.78 2.01
C ASP A 334 -19.57 -13.29 2.15
N VAL A 335 -18.47 -14.04 2.13
CA VAL A 335 -18.45 -15.49 2.31
C VAL A 335 -18.01 -15.83 3.73
N ASN A 336 -18.94 -15.75 4.68
CA ASN A 336 -18.71 -16.03 6.11
C ASN A 336 -17.66 -15.12 6.78
N GLY A 337 -17.69 -13.83 6.45
CA GLY A 337 -16.75 -12.82 6.92
C GLY A 337 -15.55 -12.60 5.99
N ASP A 338 -15.37 -13.46 4.98
CA ASP A 338 -14.33 -13.32 3.97
C ASP A 338 -14.89 -12.61 2.72
N LEU A 339 -14.42 -11.39 2.47
CA LEU A 339 -14.84 -10.60 1.32
C LEU A 339 -14.12 -11.07 0.05
N ARG A 340 -14.91 -11.60 -0.90
CA ARG A 340 -14.43 -12.07 -2.20
C ARG A 340 -14.85 -11.09 -3.28
N PHE A 341 -13.90 -10.64 -4.10
CA PHE A 341 -14.17 -9.75 -5.23
C PHE A 341 -15.19 -10.38 -6.18
N VAL A 342 -16.18 -9.60 -6.60
CA VAL A 342 -17.20 -10.01 -7.57
C VAL A 342 -17.01 -9.26 -8.88
N ASP A 343 -17.02 -7.92 -8.80
CA ASP A 343 -16.86 -7.04 -9.95
C ASP A 343 -16.40 -5.65 -9.50
N GLY A 344 -15.90 -4.84 -10.43
CA GLY A 344 -15.53 -3.46 -10.15
C GLY A 344 -15.41 -2.63 -11.43
N ASP A 345 -15.69 -1.34 -11.30
CA ASP A 345 -15.58 -0.37 -12.39
C ASP A 345 -14.90 0.92 -11.91
N ASP A 346 -13.95 1.40 -12.71
CA ASP A 346 -13.19 2.62 -12.47
C ASP A 346 -13.45 3.58 -13.64
N ASP A 347 -14.42 4.48 -13.45
CA ASP A 347 -14.85 5.42 -14.48
C ASP A 347 -13.88 6.62 -14.64
N SER A 348 -12.78 6.64 -13.89
CA SER A 348 -11.99 7.84 -13.74
C SER A 348 -11.33 8.27 -15.06
N GLY A 349 -11.45 9.55 -15.39
CA GLY A 349 -10.94 10.09 -16.65
C GLY A 349 -11.82 9.80 -17.87
N THR A 350 -12.98 9.16 -17.69
CA THR A 350 -13.92 8.85 -18.79
C THR A 350 -15.06 9.89 -18.87
N GLN A 351 -16.06 9.64 -19.73
CA GLN A 351 -17.29 10.43 -19.79
C GLN A 351 -18.51 9.68 -19.25
N HIS A 352 -18.35 8.42 -18.83
CA HIS A 352 -19.41 7.62 -18.23
C HIS A 352 -19.30 7.65 -16.71
N ASN A 353 -20.31 7.08 -16.04
CA ASN A 353 -20.27 6.80 -14.60
C ASN A 353 -19.94 5.33 -14.39
N ALA A 354 -19.44 5.00 -13.20
CA ALA A 354 -19.14 3.63 -12.81
C ALA A 354 -20.41 2.77 -12.81
N HIS A 355 -20.32 1.58 -13.38
CA HIS A 355 -21.45 0.70 -13.61
C HIS A 355 -21.04 -0.77 -13.44
N ILE A 356 -21.80 -1.50 -12.63
CA ILE A 356 -21.67 -2.96 -12.43
C ILE A 356 -22.98 -3.62 -12.84
N ALA A 357 -22.90 -4.62 -13.72
CA ALA A 357 -24.02 -5.49 -14.08
C ALA A 357 -23.73 -6.91 -13.63
N VAL A 358 -24.47 -7.40 -12.65
CA VAL A 358 -24.10 -8.62 -11.91
C VAL A 358 -25.33 -9.41 -11.50
N ARG A 359 -25.22 -10.73 -11.54
CA ARG A 359 -26.25 -11.63 -11.01
C ARG A 359 -26.03 -11.88 -9.52
N LEU A 360 -26.87 -11.28 -8.68
CA LEU A 360 -26.81 -11.46 -7.23
C LEU A 360 -27.74 -12.59 -6.77
N GLN A 361 -27.39 -13.25 -5.67
CA GLN A 361 -28.14 -14.39 -5.15
C GLN A 361 -28.91 -14.03 -3.87
N GLN A 362 -30.17 -14.43 -3.81
CA GLN A 362 -30.98 -14.31 -2.60
C GLN A 362 -30.34 -15.08 -1.44
N GLY A 363 -30.32 -14.47 -0.25
CA GLY A 363 -29.73 -15.06 0.95
C GLY A 363 -28.20 -14.95 1.02
N ARG A 364 -27.56 -14.32 0.03
CA ARG A 364 -26.17 -13.86 0.12
C ARG A 364 -26.11 -12.41 0.58
N ARG A 365 -24.96 -12.03 1.13
CA ARG A 365 -24.65 -10.66 1.54
C ARG A 365 -23.50 -10.15 0.66
N TYR A 366 -23.62 -8.92 0.22
CA TYR A 366 -22.60 -8.24 -0.55
C TYR A 366 -22.26 -6.89 0.09
N VAL A 367 -21.05 -6.40 -0.17
CA VAL A 367 -20.60 -5.09 0.26
C VAL A 367 -20.15 -4.31 -0.98
N LEU A 368 -20.86 -3.24 -1.27
CA LEU A 368 -20.49 -2.28 -2.31
C LEU A 368 -19.63 -1.19 -1.68
N ARG A 369 -18.53 -0.84 -2.33
CA ARG A 369 -17.63 0.20 -1.86
C ARG A 369 -17.30 1.16 -2.98
N ILE A 370 -17.49 2.44 -2.71
CA ILE A 370 -17.36 3.50 -3.70
C ILE A 370 -16.40 4.54 -3.16
N ARG A 371 -15.26 4.70 -3.82
CA ARG A 371 -14.29 5.75 -3.52
C ARG A 371 -14.38 6.84 -4.57
N LEU A 372 -14.37 8.08 -4.10
CA LEU A 372 -14.40 9.27 -4.96
C LEU A 372 -12.97 9.74 -5.25
N TYR A 373 -12.65 9.95 -6.53
CA TYR A 373 -11.41 10.59 -6.96
C TYR A 373 -11.56 12.11 -7.02
N LEU A 374 -12.62 12.55 -7.68
CA LEU A 374 -12.91 13.95 -7.92
C LEU A 374 -14.43 14.13 -7.96
N ASN A 375 -14.89 15.19 -7.30
CA ASN A 375 -16.21 15.73 -7.54
C ASN A 375 -16.10 17.06 -8.31
N TYR A 376 -16.86 17.20 -9.39
CA TYR A 376 -16.84 18.41 -10.23
C TYR A 376 -17.78 19.50 -9.74
N ALA A 377 -18.77 19.14 -8.92
CA ALA A 377 -19.69 20.04 -8.26
C ALA A 377 -20.15 19.38 -6.95
N SER A 378 -19.90 20.03 -5.82
CA SER A 378 -20.34 19.53 -4.51
C SER A 378 -21.83 19.17 -4.53
N ASP A 379 -22.17 17.99 -3.99
CA ASP A 379 -23.53 17.51 -3.68
C ASP A 379 -24.36 16.81 -4.79
N ASP A 380 -23.77 16.51 -5.96
CA ASP A 380 -24.52 15.88 -7.09
C ASP A 380 -24.16 14.41 -7.39
N THR A 381 -23.34 13.74 -6.57
CA THR A 381 -23.00 12.32 -6.81
C THR A 381 -23.88 11.38 -5.98
N ALA A 382 -24.48 10.40 -6.66
CA ALA A 382 -25.31 9.39 -6.04
C ALA A 382 -25.04 8.00 -6.61
N VAL A 383 -25.57 6.96 -5.96
CA VAL A 383 -25.59 5.58 -6.45
C VAL A 383 -27.01 5.04 -6.37
N MET A 384 -27.37 4.17 -7.30
CA MET A 384 -28.61 3.40 -7.24
C MET A 384 -28.37 1.99 -7.75
N MET A 385 -29.11 1.04 -7.19
CA MET A 385 -29.21 -0.34 -7.67
C MET A 385 -30.63 -0.59 -8.18
N TRP A 386 -30.83 -1.37 -9.25
CA TRP A 386 -32.15 -1.75 -9.74
C TRP A 386 -32.20 -3.13 -10.40
#